data_AF-A0A2G6TAU2-F1
#
_entry.id   AF-A0A2G6TAU2-F1
#
_cell.length_a   1.000
_cell.length_b   1.000
_cell.length_c   1.000
_cell.angle_alpha   90.00
_cell.angle_beta   90.00
_cell.angle_gamma   90.00
#
_symmetry.space_group_name_H-M   'P 1'
#
loop_
_entity.id
_entity.type
_entity.pdbx_description
1 polymer ?
#
loop_
_entity_poly.entity_id
_entity_poly.type
_entity_poly.pdbx_seq_one_letter_code
_entity_poly.pdbx_strand_id
1 'polypeptide(L)'
;MSNNKRENLFDGFESDIIHQTFEVEHTNEKIKFKITDFVDNPLEDLLNYINESNLNQIVSDLNLSKVDSFIPKYKSVDNLDMYFCIKEDKIFLFSFGEIQPMRYVMFLEGIYDLKI
;
A
#
# COMPACT_ATOMS: atom_id res chain seq x y z
N MET A 1 -14.33 9.63 -7.51
CA MET A 1 -13.13 9.97 -8.30
C MET A 1 -11.95 9.81 -7.37
N SER A 2 -11.16 8.76 -7.54
CA SER A 2 -9.95 8.50 -6.76
C SER A 2 -8.86 9.48 -7.18
N ASN A 3 -8.35 10.27 -6.23
CA ASN A 3 -7.21 11.16 -6.46
C ASN A 3 -5.92 10.42 -6.08
N ASN A 4 -5.55 9.41 -6.88
CA ASN A 4 -4.41 8.54 -6.61
C ASN A 4 -3.11 9.21 -7.05
N LYS A 5 -2.69 10.27 -6.36
CA LYS A 5 -1.33 10.78 -6.52
C LYS A 5 -0.41 9.95 -5.64
N ARG A 6 0.46 9.15 -6.26
CA ARG A 6 1.52 8.42 -5.57
C ARG A 6 2.39 9.37 -4.75
N GLU A 7 2.62 9.02 -3.49
CA GLU A 7 3.39 9.83 -2.54
C GLU A 7 4.53 9.00 -1.94
N ASN A 8 5.76 9.53 -1.93
CA ASN A 8 6.88 8.93 -1.21
C ASN A 8 6.76 9.31 0.27
N LEU A 9 6.56 8.31 1.13
CA LEU A 9 6.44 8.49 2.57
C LEU A 9 7.75 8.18 3.31
N PHE A 10 8.65 7.40 2.70
CA PHE A 10 9.93 7.04 3.28
C PHE A 10 10.97 6.64 2.22
N ASP A 11 12.21 7.09 2.43
CA ASP A 11 13.41 6.59 1.75
C ASP A 11 14.59 6.74 2.73
N GLY A 12 15.07 5.62 3.26
CA GLY A 12 16.06 5.63 4.34
C GLY A 12 16.48 4.24 4.81
N PHE A 13 17.11 4.16 5.99
CA PHE A 13 17.62 2.89 6.52
C PHE A 13 16.56 2.10 7.28
N GLU A 14 16.73 0.78 7.31
CA GLU A 14 15.87 -0.15 8.07
C GLU A 14 15.69 0.26 9.54
N SER A 15 16.77 0.70 10.19
CA SER A 15 16.75 1.13 11.60
C SER A 15 15.86 2.33 11.86
N ASP A 16 15.65 3.16 10.84
CA ASP A 16 14.87 4.39 10.95
C ASP A 16 13.39 4.07 10.78
N ILE A 17 13.06 3.25 9.77
CA ILE A 17 11.67 2.99 9.39
C ILE A 17 10.89 2.25 10.46
N ILE A 18 11.52 1.32 11.19
CA ILE A 18 10.88 0.52 12.24
C ILE A 18 10.36 1.36 13.42
N HIS A 19 10.90 2.56 13.62
CA HIS A 19 10.52 3.47 14.71
C HIS A 19 9.67 4.66 14.22
N GLN A 20 9.49 4.79 12.91
CA GLN A 20 8.89 5.97 12.32
C GLN A 20 7.36 5.89 12.28
N THR A 21 6.73 7.05 12.39
CA THR A 21 5.29 7.24 12.17
C THR A 21 5.12 8.20 10.99
N PHE A 22 4.22 7.86 10.09
CA PHE A 22 3.95 8.58 8.85
C PHE A 22 2.56 9.20 8.93
N GLU A 23 2.43 10.45 8.50
CA GLU A 23 1.15 11.13 8.40
C GLU A 23 0.72 11.15 6.94
N VAL A 24 -0.46 10.62 6.65
CA VAL A 24 -1.14 10.77 5.36
C VAL A 24 -2.27 11.75 5.55
N GLU A 25 -2.30 12.80 4.75
CA GLU A 25 -3.40 13.77 4.73
C GLU A 25 -4.45 13.34 3.71
N HIS A 26 -5.68 13.12 4.18
CA HIS A 26 -6.81 12.79 3.32
C HIS A 26 -8.07 13.49 3.80
N THR A 27 -8.80 14.16 2.91
CA THR A 27 -10.07 14.83 3.23
C THR A 27 -10.02 15.79 4.45
N ASN A 28 -8.91 16.52 4.62
CA ASN A 28 -8.61 17.41 5.76
C ASN A 28 -8.38 16.71 7.11
N GLU A 29 -8.20 15.39 7.09
CA GLU A 29 -7.84 14.58 8.26
C GLU A 29 -6.41 14.05 8.09
N LYS A 30 -5.70 13.95 9.21
CA LYS A 30 -4.34 13.41 9.26
C LYS A 30 -4.36 12.04 9.92
N ILE A 31 -4.09 11.02 9.12
CA ILE A 31 -4.11 9.64 9.59
C ILE A 31 -2.67 9.18 9.76
N LYS A 32 -2.38 8.61 10.93
CA LYS A 32 -1.06 8.12 11.29
C LYS A 32 -0.92 6.64 11.00
N PHE A 33 0.22 6.28 10.42
CA PHE A 33 0.58 4.91 10.11
C PHE A 33 1.97 4.57 10.65
N LYS A 34 2.13 3.30 11.01
CA LYS A 34 3.42 2.63 11.16
C LYS A 34 3.50 1.46 10.18
N ILE A 35 4.70 0.98 9.87
CA ILE A 35 4.86 -0.21 9.02
C ILE A 35 4.07 -1.40 9.56
N THR A 36 4.09 -1.58 10.89
CA THR A 36 3.38 -2.64 11.59
C THR A 36 1.86 -2.59 11.41
N ASP A 37 1.30 -1.48 10.92
CA ASP A 37 -0.14 -1.37 10.67
C ASP A 37 -0.56 -2.09 9.37
N PHE A 38 0.38 -2.44 8.48
CA PHE A 38 0.06 -2.97 7.15
C PHE A 38 1.00 -4.08 6.64
N VAL A 39 2.21 -4.25 7.19
CA VAL A 39 3.20 -5.19 6.64
C VAL A 39 2.75 -6.67 6.68
N ASP A 40 1.83 -7.01 7.58
CA ASP A 40 1.21 -8.35 7.67
C ASP A 40 -0.07 -8.47 6.83
N ASN A 41 -0.41 -7.44 6.04
CA ASN A 41 -1.61 -7.37 5.22
C ASN A 41 -1.22 -7.21 3.73
N PRO A 42 -0.74 -8.28 3.07
CA PRO A 42 -0.40 -8.23 1.65
C PRO A 42 -1.64 -7.99 0.80
N LEU A 43 -1.49 -7.37 -0.38
CA LEU A 43 -2.64 -6.92 -1.19
C LEU A 43 -3.58 -8.07 -1.60
N GLU A 44 -3.09 -9.28 -1.82
CA GLU A 44 -3.92 -10.45 -2.12
C GLU A 44 -4.97 -10.75 -1.04
N ASP A 45 -4.69 -10.43 0.23
CA ASP A 45 -5.61 -10.65 1.35
C ASP A 45 -6.74 -9.62 1.40
N LEU A 46 -6.70 -8.59 0.55
CA LEU A 46 -7.77 -7.59 0.44
C LEU A 46 -9.09 -8.22 -0.06
N LEU A 47 -9.03 -9.37 -0.74
CA LEU A 47 -10.21 -10.15 -1.15
C LEU A 47 -11.09 -10.61 0.03
N ASN A 48 -10.58 -10.57 1.26
CA ASN A 48 -11.38 -10.81 2.46
C ASN A 48 -12.37 -9.66 2.74
N TYR A 49 -12.18 -8.49 2.13
CA TYR A 49 -12.92 -7.26 2.40
C TYR A 49 -13.66 -6.72 1.16
N ILE A 50 -13.15 -6.99 -0.04
CA ILE A 50 -13.74 -6.55 -1.30
C ILE A 50 -13.89 -7.71 -2.28
N ASN A 51 -14.71 -7.53 -3.32
CA ASN A 51 -14.84 -8.53 -4.38
C ASN A 51 -13.67 -8.45 -5.39
N GLU A 52 -13.54 -9.50 -6.21
CA GLU A 52 -12.48 -9.61 -7.22
C GLU A 52 -12.54 -8.50 -8.28
N SER A 53 -13.73 -8.03 -8.66
CA SER A 53 -13.89 -6.92 -9.62
C SER A 53 -13.27 -5.63 -9.08
N ASN A 54 -13.49 -5.33 -7.80
CA ASN A 54 -12.94 -4.15 -7.13
C ASN A 54 -11.42 -4.25 -7.05
N LEU A 55 -10.88 -5.43 -6.71
CA LEU A 55 -9.43 -5.64 -6.69
C LEU A 55 -8.83 -5.49 -8.08
N ASN A 56 -9.44 -6.07 -9.12
CA ASN A 56 -8.97 -5.94 -10.50
C ASN A 56 -8.98 -4.48 -10.98
N GLN A 57 -9.98 -3.69 -10.55
CA GLN A 57 -10.00 -2.26 -10.81
C GLN A 57 -8.81 -1.56 -10.13
N ILE A 58 -8.56 -1.82 -8.84
CA ILE A 58 -7.40 -1.26 -8.11
C ILE A 58 -6.07 -1.60 -8.81
N VAL A 59 -5.90 -2.87 -9.20
CA VAL A 59 -4.71 -3.36 -9.91
C VAL A 59 -4.51 -2.63 -11.22
N SER A 60 -5.59 -2.41 -11.98
CA SER A 60 -5.55 -1.66 -13.23
C SER A 60 -5.27 -0.16 -13.01
N ASP A 61 -5.97 0.47 -12.07
CA ASP A 61 -5.88 1.91 -11.77
C ASP A 61 -4.46 2.29 -11.31
N LEU A 62 -3.79 1.41 -10.60
CA LEU A 62 -2.42 1.60 -10.09
C LEU A 62 -1.33 0.99 -10.99
N ASN A 63 -1.69 0.38 -12.13
CA ASN A 63 -0.77 -0.30 -13.03
C ASN A 63 0.14 -1.32 -12.31
N LEU A 64 -0.44 -2.10 -11.40
CA LEU A 64 0.28 -3.12 -10.64
C LEU A 64 0.55 -4.33 -11.53
N SER A 65 1.72 -4.95 -11.35
CA SER A 65 2.02 -6.22 -11.97
C SER A 65 1.64 -7.38 -11.04
N LYS A 66 1.11 -8.45 -11.63
CA LYS A 66 0.81 -9.69 -10.93
C LYS A 66 1.96 -10.67 -11.17
N VAL A 67 2.51 -11.22 -10.09
CA VAL A 67 3.53 -12.27 -10.14
C VAL A 67 2.82 -13.59 -9.86
N ASP A 68 2.85 -14.48 -10.83
CA ASP A 68 2.26 -15.82 -10.70
C ASP A 68 3.12 -16.68 -9.76
N SER A 69 2.60 -16.90 -8.56
CA SER A 69 3.10 -17.85 -7.57
C SER A 69 1.94 -18.66 -6.99
N PHE A 70 2.23 -19.62 -6.09
CA PHE A 70 1.20 -20.45 -5.44
C PHE A 70 0.10 -19.59 -4.77
N ILE A 71 0.50 -18.46 -4.19
CA ILE A 71 -0.37 -17.35 -3.81
C ILE A 71 -0.01 -16.19 -4.73
N PRO A 72 -0.94 -15.57 -5.46
CA PRO A 72 -0.64 -14.43 -6.31
C PRO A 72 -0.04 -13.28 -5.50
N LYS A 73 1.02 -12.67 -6.01
CA LYS A 73 1.58 -11.46 -5.41
C LYS A 73 1.42 -10.27 -6.35
N TYR A 74 1.17 -9.11 -5.78
CA TYR A 74 1.06 -7.86 -6.53
C TYR A 74 2.26 -6.97 -6.27
N LYS A 75 2.82 -6.42 -7.34
CA LYS A 75 4.00 -5.56 -7.32
C LYS A 75 3.68 -4.18 -7.86
N SER A 76 4.20 -3.16 -7.20
CA SER A 76 4.12 -1.77 -7.67
C SER A 76 4.92 -1.56 -8.96
N VAL A 77 4.80 -0.37 -9.55
CA VAL A 77 5.60 0.05 -10.71
C VAL A 77 7.11 -0.01 -10.48
N ASP A 78 7.55 0.07 -9.23
CA ASP A 78 8.96 -0.02 -8.82
C ASP A 78 9.34 -1.43 -8.33
N ASN A 79 8.50 -2.45 -8.62
CA ASN A 79 8.70 -3.84 -8.24
C ASN A 79 8.73 -4.10 -6.71
N LEU A 80 8.09 -3.22 -5.94
CA LEU A 80 7.91 -3.38 -4.49
C LEU A 80 6.66 -4.19 -4.17
N ASP A 81 6.66 -4.92 -3.06
CA ASP A 81 5.46 -5.62 -2.60
C ASP A 81 4.36 -4.64 -2.20
N MET A 82 3.12 -5.02 -2.50
CA MET A 82 1.93 -4.23 -2.22
C MET A 82 1.23 -4.71 -0.95
N TYR A 83 0.82 -3.76 -0.12
CA TYR A 83 0.16 -3.99 1.16
C TYR A 83 -1.06 -3.08 1.30
N PHE A 84 -1.95 -3.40 2.24
CA PHE A 84 -3.11 -2.57 2.54
C PHE A 84 -3.30 -2.31 4.04
N CYS A 85 -3.98 -1.21 4.35
CA CYS A 85 -4.51 -0.93 5.67
C CYS A 85 -5.94 -0.41 5.53
N ILE A 86 -6.86 -0.88 6.37
CA ILE A 86 -8.22 -0.36 6.42
C ILE A 86 -8.38 0.51 7.66
N LYS A 87 -8.70 1.79 7.47
CA LYS A 87 -9.03 2.74 8.55
C LYS A 87 -10.17 3.64 8.08
N GLU A 88 -11.12 3.93 8.97
CA GLU A 88 -12.19 4.92 8.72
C GLU A 88 -12.98 4.69 7.41
N ASP A 89 -13.38 3.44 7.14
CA ASP A 89 -14.05 3.01 5.90
C ASP A 89 -13.24 3.29 4.61
N LYS A 90 -11.92 3.40 4.72
CA LYS A 90 -11.00 3.59 3.58
C LYS A 90 -9.93 2.51 3.54
N ILE A 91 -9.54 2.18 2.33
CA ILE A 91 -8.44 1.29 1.99
C ILE A 91 -7.25 2.16 1.60
N PHE A 92 -6.18 2.10 2.37
CA PHE A 92 -4.89 2.71 2.07
C PHE A 92 -3.99 1.64 1.48
N LEU A 93 -3.44 1.91 0.30
CA LEU A 93 -2.55 1.00 -0.40
C LEU A 93 -1.13 1.52 -0.34
N PHE A 94 -0.24 0.66 0.14
CA PHE A 94 1.17 0.97 0.30
C PHE A 94 2.01 0.05 -0.58
N SER A 95 3.09 0.58 -1.14
CA SER A 95 4.19 -0.26 -1.62
C SER A 95 5.39 -0.08 -0.69
N PHE A 96 6.02 -1.19 -0.32
CA PHE A 96 7.09 -1.17 0.67
C PHE A 96 8.11 -2.27 0.38
N GLY A 97 9.40 -1.95 0.54
CA GLY A 97 10.45 -2.93 0.42
C GLY A 97 11.85 -2.33 0.36
N GLU A 98 12.83 -3.22 0.30
CA GLU A 98 14.25 -2.90 0.18
C GLU A 98 14.62 -2.64 -1.29
N ILE A 99 15.28 -1.52 -1.58
CA ILE A 99 15.78 -1.18 -2.92
C ILE A 99 17.28 -1.37 -3.08
N GLN A 100 18.01 -1.34 -1.96
CA GLN A 100 19.46 -1.57 -1.85
C GLN A 100 19.72 -2.13 -0.44
N PRO A 101 20.86 -2.81 -0.19
CA PRO A 101 21.20 -3.32 1.13
C PRO A 101 20.92 -2.32 2.27
N MET A 102 20.00 -2.68 3.17
CA MET A 102 19.51 -1.91 4.33
C MET A 102 18.78 -0.59 4.00
N ARG A 103 18.52 -0.28 2.73
CA ARG A 103 17.79 0.92 2.31
C ARG A 103 16.40 0.57 1.82
N TYR A 104 15.42 1.05 2.57
CA TYR A 104 14.01 0.79 2.36
C TYR A 104 13.32 2.03 1.82
N VAL A 105 12.29 1.80 1.01
CA VAL A 105 11.38 2.85 0.53
C VAL A 105 9.95 2.45 0.80
N MET A 106 9.10 3.44 1.01
CA MET A 106 7.67 3.27 1.17
C MET A 106 6.91 4.35 0.43
N PHE A 107 5.88 3.94 -0.29
CA PHE A 107 4.99 4.83 -1.00
C PHE A 107 3.55 4.59 -0.59
N LEU A 108 2.76 5.66 -0.53
CA LEU A 108 1.31 5.59 -0.62
C LEU A 108 0.94 5.55 -2.11
N GLU A 109 0.37 4.44 -2.54
CA GLU A 109 0.03 4.20 -3.95
C GLU A 109 -1.39 4.66 -4.27
N GLY A 110 -2.32 4.55 -3.32
CA GLY A 110 -3.69 5.03 -3.51
C GLY A 110 -4.56 4.92 -2.27
N ILE A 111 -5.68 5.65 -2.30
CA ILE A 111 -6.71 5.62 -1.25
C ILE A 111 -8.06 5.37 -1.93
N TYR A 112 -8.77 4.37 -1.44
CA TYR A 112 -10.06 3.95 -1.96
C TYR A 112 -11.09 3.89 -0.83
N ASP A 113 -12.37 4.13 -1.13
CA ASP A 113 -13.42 3.86 -0.15
C ASP A 113 -13.64 2.34 -0.04
N LEU A 114 -13.97 1.82 1.13
CA LEU A 114 -14.20 0.39 1.34
C LEU A 114 -15.51 -0.09 0.66
N LYS A 115 -16.49 0.82 0.52
CA LYS A 115 -17.81 0.56 -0.08
C LYS A 115 -17.80 0.70 -1.61
N ILE A 116 -16.86 0.01 -2.27
CA ILE A 116 -16.86 -0.12 -3.74
C ILE A 116 -17.86 -1.19 -4.16
#